data_AF-A0A2T3WBU8-F1
#
_entry.id   AF-A0A2T3WBU8-F1
#
_cell.length_a   1.000
_cell.length_b   1.000
_cell.length_c   1.000
_cell.angle_alpha   90.00
_cell.angle_beta   90.00
_cell.angle_gamma   90.00
#
_symmetry.space_group_name_H-M   'P 1'
#
loop_
_entity.id
_entity.type
_entity.pdbx_description
1 polymer ?
#
loop_
_entity_poly.entity_id
_entity_poly.type
_entity_poly.pdbx_seq_one_letter_code
_entity_poly.pdbx_strand_id
1 'polypeptide(L)'
;MEQLRRRASLEQRTLHRAWRLCGALLQSRNVRCNVLSARWLLDTAQAARVLVLDLDVHQGNGTAALLADEPHVLTVSVHAEHNYPFRKARSRLDVPLPDGTGDAAYLAALAQQVAPVVTAFAPDFAFYLAGADVLAGDQLGRLALNLAGVRARDRRAFRWAARTRTPLVTVLAGGDHRDPATLIQARLNTIDEALAALTATR
;
A
#
# COMPACT_ATOMS: atom_id res chain seq x y z
N MET A 1 30.05 22.50 -1.45
CA MET A 1 29.58 22.56 -0.05
C MET A 1 28.18 23.14 0.11
N GLU A 2 27.81 24.19 -0.62
CA GLU A 2 26.50 24.84 -0.47
C GLU A 2 25.31 23.98 -0.95
N GLN A 3 25.47 23.21 -2.03
CA GLN A 3 24.45 22.25 -2.46
C GLN A 3 24.23 21.10 -1.46
N LEU A 4 25.29 20.63 -0.79
CA LEU A 4 25.20 19.62 0.28
C LEU A 4 24.49 20.18 1.52
N ARG A 5 24.76 21.45 1.88
CA ARG A 5 24.05 22.15 2.97
C ARG A 5 22.58 22.41 2.63
N ARG A 6 22.25 22.73 1.38
CA ARG A 6 20.85 22.87 0.91
C ARG A 6 20.11 21.54 0.98
N ARG A 7 20.71 20.44 0.51
CA ARG A 7 20.15 19.07 0.61
C ARG A 7 19.92 18.66 2.06
N ALA A 8 20.91 18.82 2.93
CA ALA A 8 20.78 18.53 4.36
C ALA A 8 19.69 19.37 5.05
N SER A 9 19.53 20.65 4.66
CA SER A 9 18.46 21.51 5.20
C SER A 9 17.06 21.15 4.68
N LEU A 10 16.96 20.58 3.47
CA LEU A 10 15.71 20.06 2.92
C LEU A 10 15.33 18.77 3.65
N GLU A 11 16.27 17.83 3.76
CA GLU A 11 16.10 16.57 4.50
C GLU A 11 15.71 16.82 5.96
N GLN A 12 16.36 17.74 6.66
CA GLN A 12 15.99 18.10 8.03
C GLN A 12 14.60 18.72 8.12
N ARG A 13 14.16 19.56 7.17
CA ARG A 13 12.82 20.18 7.20
C ARG A 13 11.71 19.17 6.85
N THR A 14 11.94 18.31 5.86
CA THR A 14 11.00 17.24 5.47
C THR A 14 10.85 16.22 6.59
N LEU A 15 11.97 15.77 7.18
CA LEU A 15 11.96 14.86 8.34
C LEU A 15 11.30 15.51 9.56
N HIS A 16 11.57 16.78 9.85
CA HIS A 16 11.02 17.44 11.04
C HIS A 16 9.53 17.77 10.92
N ARG A 17 9.03 18.13 9.73
CA ARG A 17 7.58 18.30 9.48
C ARG A 17 6.84 16.98 9.55
N ALA A 18 7.36 15.95 8.91
CA ALA A 18 6.74 14.63 8.93
C ALA A 18 6.85 13.95 10.30
N TRP A 19 7.93 14.20 11.07
CA TRP A 19 8.06 13.73 12.46
C TRP A 19 6.99 14.34 13.39
N ARG A 20 6.73 15.64 13.28
CA ARG A 20 5.70 16.33 14.09
C ARG A 20 4.28 15.83 13.79
N LEU A 21 3.99 15.47 12.54
CA LEU A 21 2.72 14.88 12.14
C LEU A 21 2.58 13.40 12.54
N CYS A 22 3.68 12.64 12.50
CA CYS A 22 3.69 11.20 12.85
C CYS A 22 3.63 10.92 14.35
N GLY A 23 4.01 11.86 15.23
CA GLY A 23 4.04 11.67 16.68
C GLY A 23 2.65 11.49 17.34
N ALA A 24 1.58 11.98 16.71
CA ALA A 24 0.23 11.97 17.28
C ALA A 24 -0.65 10.77 16.86
N LEU A 25 -0.22 9.99 15.86
CA LEU A 25 -0.97 8.84 15.32
C LEU A 25 -0.19 7.55 15.64
N LEU A 26 -0.62 6.84 16.70
CA LEU A 26 -0.16 5.48 17.02
C LEU A 26 -0.64 4.52 15.93
N GLN A 27 0.11 4.38 14.83
CA GLN A 27 -0.10 3.33 13.84
C GLN A 27 1.21 2.73 13.38
N SER A 28 1.12 1.50 12.85
CA SER A 28 2.23 0.59 12.55
C SER A 28 3.43 1.30 11.89
N ARG A 29 4.64 0.81 12.17
CA ARG A 29 5.90 1.41 11.68
C ARG A 29 5.90 1.61 10.14
N ASN A 30 5.17 0.77 9.41
CA ASN A 30 5.07 0.80 7.95
C ASN A 30 4.40 2.07 7.39
N VAL A 31 3.40 2.61 8.09
CA VAL A 31 2.65 3.83 7.70
C VAL A 31 3.52 5.09 7.74
N ARG A 32 4.59 5.08 8.55
CA ARG A 32 5.50 6.23 8.65
C ARG A 32 6.49 6.23 7.49
N CYS A 33 6.97 5.06 7.09
CA CYS A 33 8.01 4.92 6.07
C CYS A 33 7.50 5.31 4.68
N ASN A 34 6.34 4.79 4.25
CA ASN A 34 5.79 5.08 2.92
C ASN A 34 5.43 6.57 2.75
N VAL A 35 4.86 7.21 3.78
CA VAL A 35 4.54 8.65 3.77
C VAL A 35 5.80 9.49 3.67
N LEU A 36 6.81 9.20 4.50
CA LEU A 36 8.09 9.91 4.48
C LEU A 36 8.78 9.77 3.12
N SER A 37 8.84 8.54 2.59
CA SER A 37 9.45 8.27 1.30
C SER A 37 8.68 8.91 0.14
N ALA A 38 7.34 8.88 0.15
CA ALA A 38 6.53 9.55 -0.87
C ALA A 38 6.80 11.05 -0.90
N ARG A 39 6.82 11.71 0.27
CA ARG A 39 7.15 13.13 0.38
C ARG A 39 8.57 13.42 -0.10
N TRP A 40 9.54 12.62 0.33
CA TRP A 40 10.93 12.79 -0.11
C TRP A 40 11.08 12.65 -1.63
N LEU A 41 10.43 11.66 -2.25
CA LEU A 41 10.45 11.46 -3.70
C LEU A 41 9.90 12.67 -4.46
N LEU A 42 8.80 13.25 -3.98
CA LEU A 42 8.20 14.46 -4.55
C LEU A 42 9.09 15.70 -4.32
N ASP A 43 9.52 15.93 -3.09
CA ASP A 43 10.35 17.10 -2.70
C ASP A 43 11.69 17.13 -3.43
N THR A 44 12.24 15.96 -3.78
CA THR A 44 13.51 15.80 -4.49
C THR A 44 13.34 15.58 -6.00
N ALA A 45 12.11 15.67 -6.51
CA ALA A 45 11.75 15.46 -7.92
C ALA A 45 12.23 14.12 -8.50
N GLN A 46 12.30 13.07 -7.67
CA GLN A 46 12.58 11.69 -8.10
C GLN A 46 11.31 10.98 -8.58
N ALA A 47 10.14 11.50 -8.23
CA ALA A 47 8.84 11.11 -8.75
C ALA A 47 7.96 12.36 -8.89
N ALA A 48 7.04 12.38 -9.85
CA ALA A 48 6.06 13.44 -10.00
C ALA A 48 4.65 13.00 -9.56
N ARG A 49 4.37 11.69 -9.57
CA ARG A 49 3.08 11.12 -9.14
C ARG A 49 3.29 9.78 -8.43
N VAL A 50 3.06 9.76 -7.13
CA VAL A 50 3.27 8.57 -6.30
C VAL A 50 1.94 7.87 -6.03
N LEU A 51 1.88 6.57 -6.25
CA LEU A 51 0.79 5.70 -5.80
C LEU A 51 1.15 5.09 -4.44
N VAL A 52 0.23 5.12 -3.49
CA VAL A 52 0.24 4.25 -2.32
C VAL A 52 -0.95 3.30 -2.44
N LEU A 53 -0.66 2.07 -2.87
CA LEU A 53 -1.65 1.00 -3.01
C LEU A 53 -1.66 0.17 -1.73
N ASP A 54 -2.64 0.42 -0.87
CA ASP A 54 -2.82 -0.26 0.39
C ASP A 54 -3.88 -1.37 0.28
N LEU A 55 -3.42 -2.63 0.30
CA LEU A 55 -4.26 -3.82 0.26
C LEU A 55 -4.19 -4.62 1.57
N ASP A 56 -3.80 -3.97 2.67
CA ASP A 56 -4.01 -4.44 4.04
C ASP A 56 -5.51 -4.50 4.36
N VAL A 57 -5.92 -5.43 5.24
CA VAL A 57 -7.34 -5.57 5.59
C VAL A 57 -7.88 -4.36 6.36
N HIS A 58 -6.99 -3.64 7.08
CA HIS A 58 -7.32 -2.44 7.81
C HIS A 58 -7.22 -1.23 6.89
N GLN A 59 -8.07 -0.23 7.13
CA GLN A 59 -7.93 1.00 6.35
C GLN A 59 -6.64 1.73 6.76
N GLY A 60 -5.82 2.12 5.78
CA GLY A 60 -4.59 2.88 5.95
C GLY A 60 -4.80 4.33 6.38
N ASN A 61 -5.54 4.58 7.46
CA ASN A 61 -5.95 5.92 7.87
C ASN A 61 -4.79 6.87 8.19
N GLY A 62 -3.68 6.38 8.73
CA GLY A 62 -2.51 7.22 8.95
C GLY A 62 -1.91 7.72 7.62
N THR A 63 -1.78 6.84 6.62
CA THR A 63 -1.34 7.23 5.26
C THR A 63 -2.34 8.21 4.64
N ALA A 64 -3.65 7.93 4.74
CA ALA A 64 -4.70 8.80 4.22
C ALA A 64 -4.65 10.20 4.85
N ALA A 65 -4.58 10.29 6.18
CA ALA A 65 -4.56 11.56 6.90
C ALA A 65 -3.30 12.39 6.62
N LEU A 66 -2.12 11.75 6.60
CA LEU A 66 -0.85 12.45 6.43
C LEU A 66 -0.59 12.92 4.98
N LEU A 67 -1.30 12.35 4.02
CA LEU A 67 -1.18 12.68 2.59
C LEU A 67 -2.44 13.33 2.01
N ALA A 68 -3.42 13.67 2.84
CA ALA A 68 -4.71 14.22 2.41
C ALA A 68 -4.57 15.46 1.52
N ASP A 69 -3.62 16.34 1.84
CA ASP A 69 -3.39 17.59 1.12
C ASP A 69 -2.34 17.47 -0.02
N GLU A 70 -1.92 16.25 -0.40
CA GLU A 70 -0.96 16.07 -1.49
C GLU A 70 -1.63 15.59 -2.79
N PRO A 71 -1.89 16.49 -3.76
CA PRO A 71 -2.56 16.11 -5.00
C PRO A 71 -1.71 15.18 -5.90
N HIS A 72 -0.39 15.16 -5.73
CA HIS A 72 0.52 14.28 -6.46
C HIS A 72 0.67 12.90 -5.83
N VAL A 73 -0.09 12.59 -4.78
CA VAL A 73 -0.21 11.23 -4.25
C VAL A 73 -1.62 10.70 -4.49
N LEU A 74 -1.69 9.46 -4.96
CA LEU A 74 -2.92 8.67 -4.97
C LEU A 74 -2.84 7.66 -3.84
N THR A 75 -3.59 7.92 -2.75
CA THR A 75 -3.80 6.94 -1.68
C THR A 75 -5.00 6.07 -2.00
N VAL A 76 -4.77 4.76 -2.13
CA VAL A 76 -5.81 3.75 -2.33
C VAL A 76 -5.83 2.84 -1.12
N SER A 77 -7.02 2.56 -0.58
CA SER A 77 -7.21 1.53 0.44
C SER A 77 -8.36 0.60 0.07
N VAL A 78 -8.08 -0.70 0.03
CA VAL A 78 -9.10 -1.76 -0.15
C VAL A 78 -9.15 -2.58 1.13
N HIS A 79 -10.18 -2.38 1.93
CA HIS A 79 -10.21 -2.80 3.33
C HIS A 79 -11.56 -3.39 3.73
N ALA A 80 -11.59 -4.12 4.84
CA ALA A 80 -12.85 -4.55 5.44
C ALA A 80 -13.61 -3.35 6.02
N GLU A 81 -14.85 -3.16 5.56
CA GLU A 81 -15.70 -2.01 5.91
C GLU A 81 -15.86 -1.88 7.43
N HIS A 82 -16.23 -2.97 8.08
CA HIS A 82 -16.52 -3.04 9.52
C HIS A 82 -15.30 -3.44 10.37
N ASN A 83 -14.08 -3.10 9.91
CA ASN A 83 -12.85 -3.36 10.64
C ASN A 83 -12.17 -2.08 11.15
N TYR A 84 -11.01 -2.19 11.81
CA TYR A 84 -10.23 -1.04 12.26
C TYR A 84 -9.75 -0.17 11.08
N PRO A 85 -9.64 1.15 11.27
CA PRO A 85 -10.26 1.95 12.33
C PRO A 85 -11.79 2.01 12.19
N PHE A 86 -12.50 2.15 13.31
CA PHE A 86 -13.97 2.27 13.30
C PHE A 86 -14.46 3.56 12.67
N ARG A 87 -13.65 4.63 12.73
CA ARG A 87 -13.87 5.85 11.94
C ARG A 87 -12.82 5.89 10.85
N LYS A 88 -13.26 5.71 9.60
CA LYS A 88 -12.38 5.75 8.44
C LYS A 88 -11.87 7.18 8.22
N ALA A 89 -10.59 7.31 7.93
CA ALA A 89 -10.09 8.53 7.29
C ALA A 89 -10.54 8.55 5.83
N ARG A 90 -10.32 9.66 5.13
CA ARG A 90 -10.59 9.76 3.70
C ARG A 90 -9.30 9.58 2.90
N SER A 91 -9.17 8.46 2.21
CA SER A 91 -8.18 8.30 1.15
C SER A 91 -8.69 8.96 -0.14
N ARG A 92 -7.84 9.03 -1.16
CA ARG A 92 -8.29 9.47 -2.48
C ARG A 92 -9.16 8.43 -3.18
N LEU A 93 -8.95 7.15 -2.87
CA LEU A 93 -9.86 6.06 -3.19
C LEU A 93 -9.95 5.09 -2.00
N ASP A 94 -11.15 4.96 -1.43
CA ASP A 94 -11.47 3.94 -0.43
C ASP A 94 -12.45 2.94 -1.06
N VAL A 95 -12.12 1.65 -0.98
CA VAL A 95 -12.96 0.54 -1.44
C VAL A 95 -13.29 -0.33 -0.22
N PRO A 96 -14.39 -0.01 0.49
CA PRO A 96 -14.85 -0.83 1.60
C PRO A 96 -15.42 -2.14 1.06
N LEU A 97 -15.02 -3.25 1.68
CA LEU A 97 -15.50 -4.58 1.34
C LEU A 97 -16.31 -5.16 2.51
N PRO A 98 -17.45 -5.82 2.24
CA PRO A 98 -18.20 -6.53 3.26
C PRO A 98 -17.37 -7.63 3.93
N ASP A 99 -17.68 -7.91 5.19
CA ASP A 99 -17.10 -9.04 5.93
C ASP A 99 -17.34 -10.35 5.17
N GLY A 100 -16.35 -11.24 5.18
CA GLY A 100 -16.39 -12.52 4.48
C GLY A 100 -16.20 -12.41 2.96
N THR A 101 -15.85 -11.26 2.41
CA THR A 101 -15.51 -11.14 0.99
C THR A 101 -14.37 -12.09 0.62
N GLY A 102 -14.65 -13.00 -0.32
CA GLY A 102 -13.68 -13.97 -0.85
C GLY A 102 -13.03 -13.53 -2.15
N ASP A 103 -12.20 -14.42 -2.72
CA ASP A 103 -11.29 -14.13 -3.83
C ASP A 103 -11.95 -13.43 -5.03
N ALA A 104 -13.05 -13.98 -5.55
CA ALA A 104 -13.65 -13.49 -6.79
C ALA A 104 -14.16 -12.04 -6.65
N ALA A 105 -14.85 -11.74 -5.56
CA ALA A 105 -15.36 -10.41 -5.27
C ALA A 105 -14.22 -9.42 -4.97
N TYR A 106 -13.20 -9.85 -4.22
CA TYR A 106 -12.02 -9.01 -3.96
C TYR A 106 -11.29 -8.63 -5.26
N LEU A 107 -11.01 -9.62 -6.12
CA LEU A 107 -10.32 -9.40 -7.40
C LEU A 107 -11.18 -8.59 -8.39
N ALA A 108 -12.51 -8.74 -8.35
CA ALA A 108 -13.43 -7.92 -9.12
C ALA A 108 -13.39 -6.45 -8.66
N ALA A 109 -13.38 -6.19 -7.35
CA ALA A 109 -13.24 -4.83 -6.80
C ALA A 109 -11.94 -4.16 -7.26
N LEU A 110 -10.82 -4.89 -7.25
CA LEU A 110 -9.56 -4.39 -7.81
C LEU A 110 -9.66 -4.08 -9.30
N ALA A 111 -10.38 -4.90 -10.07
CA ALA A 111 -10.54 -4.69 -11.51
C ALA A 111 -11.38 -3.48 -11.85
N GLN A 112 -12.49 -3.32 -11.14
CA GLN A 112 -13.56 -2.42 -11.51
C GLN A 112 -13.41 -1.06 -10.85
N GLN A 113 -12.81 -1.00 -9.66
CA GLN A 113 -12.72 0.24 -8.88
C GLN A 113 -11.28 0.76 -8.82
N VAL A 114 -10.31 -0.09 -8.51
CA VAL A 114 -8.91 0.36 -8.33
C VAL A 114 -8.20 0.59 -9.66
N ALA A 115 -8.22 -0.40 -10.56
CA ALA A 115 -7.44 -0.34 -11.80
C ALA A 115 -7.73 0.90 -12.67
N PRO A 116 -9.00 1.31 -12.91
CA PRO A 116 -9.28 2.49 -13.73
C PRO A 116 -8.71 3.79 -13.12
N VAL A 117 -8.81 3.95 -11.80
CA VAL A 117 -8.31 5.14 -11.09
C VAL A 117 -6.79 5.20 -11.13
N VAL A 118 -6.12 4.06 -10.88
CA VAL A 118 -4.65 3.98 -10.97
C VAL A 118 -4.17 4.24 -12.40
N THR A 119 -4.84 3.69 -13.40
CA THR A 119 -4.52 3.95 -14.82
C THR A 119 -4.68 5.43 -15.18
N ALA A 120 -5.78 6.07 -14.74
CA ALA A 120 -6.02 7.48 -15.01
C ALA A 120 -5.02 8.40 -14.29
N PHE A 121 -4.62 8.04 -13.07
CA PHE A 121 -3.61 8.79 -12.31
C PHE A 121 -2.20 8.65 -12.89
N ALA A 122 -1.91 7.53 -13.57
CA ALA A 122 -0.63 7.25 -14.24
C ALA A 122 0.59 7.53 -13.35
N PRO A 123 0.74 6.84 -12.20
CA PRO A 123 1.85 7.07 -11.29
C PRO A 123 3.19 6.68 -11.92
N ASP A 124 4.24 7.43 -11.57
CA ASP A 124 5.63 7.15 -11.95
C ASP A 124 6.44 6.51 -10.81
N PHE A 125 5.84 6.33 -9.64
CA PHE A 125 6.36 5.51 -8.54
C PHE A 125 5.22 4.90 -7.73
N ALA A 126 5.41 3.69 -7.17
CA ALA A 126 4.40 3.03 -6.36
C ALA A 126 4.96 2.43 -5.05
N PHE A 127 4.20 2.57 -3.96
CA PHE A 127 4.29 1.74 -2.78
C PHE A 127 3.14 0.74 -2.78
N TYR A 128 3.44 -0.52 -2.53
CA TYR A 128 2.45 -1.59 -2.41
C TYR A 128 2.49 -2.19 -1.00
N LEU A 129 1.42 -2.07 -0.24
CA LEU A 129 1.29 -2.69 1.07
C LEU A 129 0.57 -4.03 0.90
N ALA A 130 1.35 -5.10 0.91
CA ALA A 130 0.89 -6.47 0.73
C ALA A 130 0.52 -7.08 2.09
N GLY A 131 -0.64 -6.71 2.63
CA GLY A 131 -1.18 -7.30 3.86
C GLY A 131 -1.61 -8.74 3.63
N ALA A 132 -1.24 -9.64 4.54
CA ALA A 132 -1.67 -11.04 4.53
C ALA A 132 -2.93 -11.26 5.38
N ASP A 133 -3.36 -10.25 6.14
CA ASP A 133 -4.53 -10.25 7.02
C ASP A 133 -5.88 -10.21 6.30
N VAL A 134 -5.87 -10.20 4.96
CA VAL A 134 -7.06 -10.46 4.14
C VAL A 134 -7.42 -11.95 4.05
N LEU A 135 -6.55 -12.83 4.54
CA LEU A 135 -6.76 -14.29 4.54
C LEU A 135 -7.91 -14.69 5.45
N ALA A 136 -8.69 -15.67 4.99
CA ALA A 136 -9.64 -16.39 5.83
C ALA A 136 -8.91 -17.03 7.01
N GLY A 137 -9.37 -16.79 8.24
CA GLY A 137 -8.73 -17.31 9.44
C GLY A 137 -7.69 -16.39 10.07
N ASP A 138 -7.46 -15.20 9.50
CA ASP A 138 -6.73 -14.13 10.18
C ASP A 138 -7.45 -13.69 11.46
N GLN A 139 -6.68 -13.39 12.52
CA GLN A 139 -7.24 -13.02 13.82
C GLN A 139 -7.73 -11.57 13.87
N LEU A 140 -7.14 -10.69 13.06
CA LEU A 140 -7.48 -9.27 12.98
C LEU A 140 -8.20 -8.91 11.67
N GLY A 141 -8.15 -9.81 10.69
CA GLY A 141 -8.90 -9.73 9.44
C GLY A 141 -10.39 -10.07 9.55
N ARG A 142 -11.16 -9.55 8.59
CA ARG A 142 -12.58 -9.84 8.41
C ARG A 142 -12.95 -10.30 7.01
N LEU A 143 -11.95 -10.46 6.14
CA LEU A 143 -12.14 -10.97 4.78
C LEU A 143 -11.88 -12.49 4.75
N ALA A 144 -12.15 -13.11 3.61
CA ALA A 144 -12.11 -14.55 3.47
C ALA A 144 -11.33 -15.01 2.23
N LEU A 145 -10.21 -14.36 1.91
CA LEU A 145 -9.37 -14.80 0.81
C LEU A 145 -8.65 -16.11 1.18
N ASN A 146 -8.43 -16.98 0.20
CA ASN A 146 -7.49 -18.07 0.36
C ASN A 146 -6.10 -17.71 -0.20
N LEU A 147 -5.13 -18.61 -0.03
CA LEU A 147 -3.75 -18.43 -0.52
C LEU A 147 -3.68 -18.13 -2.02
N ALA A 148 -4.53 -18.77 -2.84
CA ALA A 148 -4.56 -18.54 -4.28
C ALA A 148 -5.14 -17.15 -4.62
N GLY A 149 -6.15 -16.69 -3.87
CA GLY A 149 -6.71 -15.35 -3.97
C GLY A 149 -5.69 -14.27 -3.65
N VAL A 150 -4.98 -14.40 -2.53
CA VAL A 150 -3.90 -13.47 -2.14
C VAL A 150 -2.77 -13.46 -3.18
N ARG A 151 -2.36 -14.64 -3.65
CA ARG A 151 -1.35 -14.75 -4.72
C ARG A 151 -1.82 -14.11 -6.02
N ALA A 152 -3.09 -14.25 -6.39
CA ALA A 152 -3.66 -13.62 -7.57
C ALA A 152 -3.73 -12.09 -7.44
N ARG A 153 -4.06 -11.58 -6.26
CA ARG A 153 -4.00 -10.15 -5.92
C ARG A 153 -2.58 -9.61 -6.13
N ASP A 154 -1.58 -10.23 -5.49
CA ASP A 154 -0.19 -9.77 -5.52
C ASP A 154 0.37 -9.79 -6.96
N ARG A 155 0.14 -10.90 -7.68
CA ARG A 155 0.47 -11.03 -9.09
C ARG A 155 -0.09 -9.90 -9.94
N ARG A 156 -1.32 -9.45 -9.66
CA ARG A 156 -1.96 -8.36 -10.40
C ARG A 156 -1.23 -7.04 -10.16
N ALA A 157 -0.88 -6.73 -8.92
CA ALA A 157 -0.14 -5.52 -8.57
C ALA A 157 1.25 -5.51 -9.22
N PHE A 158 2.02 -6.59 -9.07
CA PHE A 158 3.38 -6.67 -9.63
C PHE A 158 3.38 -6.68 -11.17
N ARG A 159 2.47 -7.42 -11.81
CA ARG A 159 2.34 -7.40 -13.29
C ARG A 159 1.85 -6.06 -13.82
N TRP A 160 1.04 -5.32 -13.07
CA TRP A 160 0.70 -3.95 -13.46
C TRP A 160 1.96 -3.08 -13.48
N ALA A 161 2.71 -3.05 -12.38
CA ALA A 161 3.93 -2.24 -12.26
C ALA A 161 4.98 -2.60 -13.32
N ALA A 162 5.19 -3.90 -13.58
CA ALA A 162 6.07 -4.38 -14.65
C ALA A 162 5.63 -3.89 -16.05
N ARG A 163 4.34 -4.05 -16.39
CA ARG A 163 3.80 -3.64 -17.69
C ARG A 163 3.86 -2.12 -17.91
N THR A 164 3.62 -1.33 -16.87
CA THR A 164 3.70 0.14 -16.93
C THR A 164 5.12 0.67 -16.72
N ARG A 165 6.08 -0.22 -16.43
CA ARG A 165 7.45 0.13 -16.01
C ARG A 165 7.49 1.11 -14.85
N THR A 166 6.52 1.03 -13.93
CA THR A 166 6.45 1.85 -12.73
C THR A 166 7.34 1.21 -11.66
N PRO A 167 8.40 1.88 -11.16
CA PRO A 167 9.14 1.43 -10.00
C PRO A 167 8.21 1.21 -8.80
N LEU A 168 8.31 0.04 -8.18
CA LEU A 168 7.43 -0.36 -7.09
C LEU A 168 8.24 -0.88 -5.90
N VAL A 169 7.94 -0.34 -4.72
CA VAL A 169 8.42 -0.84 -3.43
C VAL A 169 7.28 -1.57 -2.75
N THR A 170 7.49 -2.84 -2.41
CA THR A 170 6.51 -3.62 -1.64
C THR A 170 6.89 -3.66 -0.17
N VAL A 171 5.89 -3.58 0.71
CA VAL A 171 6.04 -3.76 2.15
C VAL A 171 5.10 -4.88 2.59
N LEU A 172 5.65 -5.83 3.34
CA LEU A 172 4.86 -6.88 3.98
C LEU A 172 4.10 -6.21 5.14
N ALA A 173 2.81 -5.95 4.96
CA ALA A 173 1.96 -5.24 5.92
C ALA A 173 1.38 -6.20 6.97
N GLY A 174 0.15 -6.04 7.43
CA GLY A 174 -0.48 -6.90 8.44
C GLY A 174 -0.52 -8.39 8.09
N GLY A 175 -0.92 -9.22 9.05
CA GLY A 175 -0.95 -10.67 8.93
C GLY A 175 -0.74 -11.33 10.27
N ASP A 176 -1.83 -11.78 10.87
CA ASP A 176 -1.95 -12.37 12.19
C ASP A 176 -2.77 -13.68 12.09
N HIS A 177 -2.44 -14.49 11.08
CA HIS A 177 -3.13 -15.74 10.81
C HIS A 177 -2.92 -16.76 11.93
N ARG A 178 -4.00 -17.46 12.32
CA ARG A 178 -3.98 -18.45 13.41
C ARG A 178 -2.99 -19.59 13.18
N ASP A 179 -2.81 -19.96 11.92
CA ASP A 179 -1.78 -20.91 11.49
C ASP A 179 -0.56 -20.15 10.90
N PRO A 180 0.60 -20.19 11.56
CA PRO A 180 1.83 -19.56 11.07
C PRO A 180 2.30 -20.11 9.71
N ALA A 181 2.06 -21.39 9.40
CA ALA A 181 2.50 -21.97 8.14
C ALA A 181 1.76 -21.35 6.95
N THR A 182 0.45 -21.14 7.09
CA THR A 182 -0.36 -20.41 6.11
C THR A 182 0.13 -18.97 5.92
N LEU A 183 0.45 -18.23 7.00
CA LEU A 183 1.00 -16.87 6.89
C LEU A 183 2.34 -16.86 6.15
N ILE A 184 3.26 -17.76 6.51
CA ILE A 184 4.56 -17.88 5.86
C ILE A 184 4.37 -18.18 4.37
N GLN A 185 3.50 -19.13 4.03
CA GLN A 185 3.23 -19.48 2.64
C GLN A 185 2.66 -18.29 1.85
N ALA A 186 1.77 -17.49 2.44
CA ALA A 186 1.24 -16.30 1.80
C ALA A 186 2.35 -15.28 1.48
N ARG A 187 3.25 -15.03 2.43
CA ARG A 187 4.39 -14.11 2.26
C ARG A 187 5.37 -14.61 1.20
N LEU A 188 5.66 -15.91 1.19
CA LEU A 188 6.49 -16.53 0.16
C LEU A 188 5.86 -16.38 -1.23
N ASN A 189 4.55 -16.63 -1.35
CA ASN A 189 3.82 -16.41 -2.60
C ASN A 189 3.92 -14.94 -3.08
N THR A 190 3.84 -13.96 -2.17
CA THR A 190 4.04 -12.54 -2.51
C THR A 190 5.44 -12.29 -3.09
N ILE A 191 6.48 -12.86 -2.47
CA ILE A 191 7.87 -12.74 -2.92
C ILE A 191 8.07 -13.40 -4.28
N ASP A 192 7.51 -14.59 -4.49
CA ASP A 192 7.60 -15.31 -5.76
C ASP A 192 6.97 -14.51 -6.90
N GLU A 193 5.79 -13.90 -6.68
CA GLU A 193 5.13 -13.05 -7.68
C GLU A 193 5.91 -11.76 -7.96
N ALA A 194 6.56 -11.18 -6.94
CA ALA A 194 7.44 -10.03 -7.13
C ALA A 194 8.66 -10.39 -7.98
N LEU A 195 9.32 -11.51 -7.67
CA LEU A 195 10.48 -12.00 -8.43
C LEU A 195 10.11 -12.35 -9.87
N ALA A 196 8.96 -13.02 -10.09
CA ALA A 196 8.47 -13.35 -11.42
C ALA A 196 8.18 -12.11 -12.27
N ALA A 197 7.66 -11.03 -11.68
CA ALA A 197 7.44 -9.78 -12.40
C ALA A 197 8.76 -9.08 -12.76
N LEU A 198 9.76 -9.12 -11.88
CA LEU A 198 11.09 -8.55 -12.15
C LEU A 198 11.80 -9.27 -13.31
N THR A 199 11.67 -10.59 -13.40
CA THR A 199 12.32 -11.38 -14.47
C THR A 199 11.59 -11.27 -15.80
N ALA A 200 10.26 -11.14 -15.81
CA ALA A 200 9.47 -10.98 -17.04
C ALA A 200 9.69 -9.64 -17.77
N THR A 201 10.36 -8.68 -17.14
CA THR A 201 10.62 -7.33 -17.69
C THR A 201 12.05 -7.18 -18.23
N ARG A 202 12.88 -8.23 -18.15
CA ARG A 202 14.20 -8.31 -18.78
C ARG A 202 14.10 -9.02 -20.12
#